data_AF-A0A084XUM0-F1
#
_entry.id   AF-A0A084XUM0-F1
#
_cell.length_a   1.000
_cell.length_b   1.000
_cell.length_c   1.000
_cell.angle_alpha   90.00
_cell.angle_beta   90.00
_cell.angle_gamma   90.00
#
_symmetry.space_group_name_H-M   'P 1'
#
loop_
_entity.id
_entity.type
_entity.pdbx_description
1 polymer ?
#
loop_
_entity_poly.entity_id
_entity_poly.type
_entity_poly.pdbx_seq_one_letter_code
_entity_poly.pdbx_strand_id
1 'polypeptide(L)'
;MEQQLLVSGAERILFMASAWTAAGDLIEEQHCWYYPDHALRQQIVDGWAQFERDLTAYSVPDPAEPAPLGKAPESLPALRIEVTGEVTASNLAEFKATALAAIRSVNRDLRTDQDFADAEKAVKWCGDVESRLKAAKDHALSQTASIDALFKAIDDISAEAKRVRLDLDKLVTRRKTEVKDEAVTRARRALDEHVAGLNAEIAPMRLPALPADFAGAIKGLRTVASIEDKLGSLLASAKIAADAQARGIRTNVATFQQQAAGLEFLFADLGHLVHKAADDFGAVLQARIATHKAAEEARERQRAEAEARAAEQRRQAEEAARKAAEEAAARAAIAQALPAAPAPAPAPVVALVPPAPAAADEPATLNLGTICERLGVTMTAAFVADTLCIKPARTAGAAKFYRQSDFERVCFALQRHIERVRLAQREGVAA
;
A
#
# COMPACT_ATOMS: atom_id res chain seq x y z
N MET A 1 -34.47 10.86 3.75
CA MET A 1 -34.33 11.93 2.73
C MET A 1 -33.49 11.46 1.56
N GLU A 2 -32.27 10.94 1.74
CA GLU A 2 -31.42 10.51 0.61
C GLU A 2 -32.09 9.47 -0.33
N GLN A 3 -32.69 8.40 0.23
CA GLN A 3 -33.46 7.43 -0.57
C GLN A 3 -34.62 8.09 -1.34
N GLN A 4 -35.29 9.08 -0.74
CA GLN A 4 -36.39 9.79 -1.41
C GLN A 4 -35.87 10.63 -2.58
N LEU A 5 -34.72 11.29 -2.42
CA LEU A 5 -34.04 12.01 -3.51
C LEU A 5 -33.63 11.06 -4.63
N LEU A 6 -33.05 9.90 -4.30
CA LEU A 6 -32.65 8.89 -5.27
C LEU A 6 -33.83 8.40 -6.12
N VAL A 7 -34.97 8.09 -5.49
CA VAL A 7 -36.16 7.55 -6.19
C VAL A 7 -36.93 8.63 -6.96
N SER A 8 -37.04 9.84 -6.40
CA SER A 8 -37.82 10.93 -7.03
C SER A 8 -37.05 11.68 -8.13
N GLY A 9 -35.72 11.65 -8.11
CA GLY A 9 -34.88 12.46 -9.00
C GLY A 9 -34.85 13.96 -8.67
N ALA A 10 -35.41 14.37 -7.53
CA ALA A 10 -35.39 15.77 -7.09
C ALA A 10 -33.97 16.24 -6.71
N GLU A 11 -33.71 17.54 -6.85
CA GLU A 11 -32.40 18.15 -6.53
C GLU A 11 -32.18 18.39 -5.03
N ARG A 12 -33.27 18.61 -4.27
CA ARG A 12 -33.25 18.85 -2.82
C ARG A 12 -34.61 18.53 -2.20
N ILE A 13 -34.63 18.24 -0.89
CA ILE A 13 -35.85 17.99 -0.10
C ILE A 13 -35.95 19.04 1.01
N LEU A 14 -37.15 19.59 1.23
CA LEU A 14 -37.43 20.42 2.40
C LEU A 14 -37.76 19.49 3.57
N PHE A 15 -36.94 19.51 4.61
CA PHE A 15 -37.28 18.91 5.89
C PHE A 15 -37.93 19.99 6.76
N MET A 16 -39.13 19.74 7.24
CA MET A 16 -39.88 20.65 8.07
C MET A 16 -40.46 19.89 9.26
N ALA A 17 -40.32 20.45 10.46
CA ALA A 17 -40.92 19.97 11.68
C ALA A 17 -41.69 21.12 12.32
N SER A 18 -42.93 20.85 12.73
CA SER A 18 -43.82 21.86 13.31
C SER A 18 -44.50 21.32 14.56
N ALA A 19 -44.57 22.13 15.62
CA ALA A 19 -45.32 21.87 16.84
C ALA A 19 -46.65 22.61 16.80
N TRP A 20 -47.73 21.94 17.18
CA TRP A 20 -49.09 22.49 17.16
C TRP A 20 -49.77 22.30 18.52
N THR A 21 -50.63 23.22 18.91
CA THR A 21 -51.48 23.07 20.10
C THR A 21 -52.59 22.04 19.84
N ALA A 22 -53.22 21.56 20.92
CA ALA A 22 -54.42 20.71 20.80
C ALA A 22 -55.62 21.44 20.15
N ALA A 23 -55.60 22.78 20.14
CA ALA A 23 -56.61 23.61 19.47
C ALA A 23 -56.30 23.82 17.97
N GLY A 24 -55.14 23.36 17.49
CA GLY A 24 -54.72 23.49 16.09
C GLY A 24 -53.94 24.77 15.78
N ASP A 25 -53.43 25.47 16.78
CA ASP A 25 -52.58 26.65 16.59
C ASP A 25 -51.12 26.23 16.42
N LEU A 26 -50.42 26.81 15.44
CA LEU A 26 -48.99 26.58 15.23
C LEU A 26 -48.19 27.22 16.37
N ILE A 27 -47.39 26.42 17.08
CA ILE A 27 -46.51 26.87 18.17
C ILE A 27 -45.15 27.24 17.61
N GLU A 28 -44.54 26.34 16.85
CA GLU A 28 -43.19 26.47 16.34
C GLU A 28 -43.06 25.72 15.01
N GLU A 29 -42.30 26.26 14.06
CA GLU A 29 -41.92 25.60 12.83
C GLU A 29 -40.41 25.76 12.63
N GLN A 30 -39.73 24.65 12.32
CA GLN A 30 -38.33 24.60 11.96
C GLN A 30 -38.22 23.91 10.60
N HIS A 31 -37.44 24.47 9.68
CA HIS A 31 -37.20 23.85 8.39
C HIS A 31 -35.75 23.99 7.92
N CYS A 32 -35.29 23.02 7.14
CA CYS A 32 -34.01 23.08 6.45
C CYS A 32 -34.09 22.39 5.08
N TRP A 33 -33.32 22.91 4.12
CA TRP A 33 -33.14 22.24 2.84
C TRP A 33 -32.05 21.19 2.95
N TYR A 34 -32.40 19.95 2.65
CA TYR A 34 -31.47 18.84 2.53
C TYR A 34 -31.03 18.71 1.07
N TYR A 35 -29.72 18.78 0.85
CA TYR A 35 -29.08 18.53 -0.44
C TYR A 35 -28.50 17.11 -0.47
N PRO A 36 -28.51 16.46 -1.64
CA PRO A 36 -28.06 15.08 -1.77
C PRO A 36 -26.58 14.95 -1.42
N ASP A 37 -26.30 13.97 -0.56
CA ASP A 37 -24.94 13.50 -0.33
C ASP A 37 -24.72 12.26 -1.20
N HIS A 38 -23.93 12.41 -2.26
CA HIS A 38 -23.65 11.33 -3.20
C HIS A 38 -22.89 10.16 -2.58
N ALA A 39 -22.06 10.40 -1.55
CA ALA A 39 -21.36 9.32 -0.86
C ALA A 39 -22.34 8.52 0.00
N LEU A 40 -23.23 9.18 0.74
CA LEU A 40 -24.29 8.53 1.50
C LEU A 40 -25.26 7.76 0.58
N ARG A 41 -25.63 8.37 -0.56
CA ARG A 41 -26.46 7.72 -1.57
C ARG A 41 -25.83 6.42 -2.06
N GLN A 42 -24.52 6.43 -2.34
CA GLN A 42 -23.82 5.24 -2.81
C GLN A 42 -23.86 4.11 -1.77
N GLN A 43 -23.73 4.44 -0.48
CA GLN A 43 -23.87 3.44 0.60
C GLN A 43 -25.25 2.77 0.60
N ILE A 44 -26.31 3.54 0.35
CA ILE A 44 -27.67 3.00 0.27
C ILE A 44 -27.83 2.08 -0.95
N VAL A 45 -27.30 2.49 -2.10
CA VAL A 45 -27.32 1.69 -3.33
C VAL A 45 -26.55 0.37 -3.14
N ASP A 46 -25.37 0.43 -2.52
CA ASP A 46 -24.56 -0.76 -2.25
C ASP A 46 -25.26 -1.69 -1.23
N GLY A 47 -25.96 -1.10 -0.25
CA GLY A 47 -26.81 -1.85 0.68
C GLY A 47 -27.94 -2.60 -0.01
N TRP A 48 -28.63 -1.97 -0.96
CA TRP A 48 -29.67 -2.62 -1.77
C TRP A 48 -29.12 -3.75 -2.64
N ALA A 49 -27.96 -3.53 -3.28
CA ALA A 49 -27.31 -4.56 -4.08
C ALA A 49 -26.90 -5.77 -3.24
N GLN A 50 -26.40 -5.55 -2.02
CA GLN A 50 -26.10 -6.63 -1.09
C GLN A 50 -27.37 -7.34 -0.61
N PHE A 51 -28.43 -6.59 -0.27
CA PHE A 51 -29.72 -7.15 0.12
C PHE A 51 -30.33 -8.05 -0.97
N GLU A 52 -30.26 -7.65 -2.24
CA GLU A 52 -30.76 -8.47 -3.35
C GLU A 52 -30.04 -9.83 -3.46
N ARG A 53 -28.72 -9.84 -3.26
CA ARG A 53 -27.93 -11.07 -3.21
C ARG A 53 -28.30 -11.93 -2.01
N ASP A 54 -28.44 -11.30 -0.85
CA ASP A 54 -28.80 -12.00 0.39
C ASP A 54 -30.21 -12.58 0.29
N LEU A 55 -31.17 -11.85 -0.30
CA LEU A 55 -32.52 -12.32 -0.58
C LEU A 55 -32.53 -13.52 -1.53
N THR A 56 -31.67 -13.51 -2.55
CA THR A 56 -31.52 -14.63 -3.49
C THR A 56 -30.96 -15.87 -2.81
N ALA A 57 -30.06 -15.69 -1.84
CA ALA A 57 -29.48 -16.78 -1.05
C ALA A 57 -30.32 -17.19 0.16
N TYR A 58 -31.34 -16.41 0.52
CA TYR A 58 -32.12 -16.60 1.74
C TYR A 58 -33.11 -17.76 1.58
N SER A 59 -33.01 -18.73 2.50
CA SER A 59 -34.03 -19.75 2.70
C SER A 59 -34.89 -19.38 3.90
N VAL A 60 -36.22 -19.38 3.73
CA VAL A 60 -37.18 -19.15 4.82
C VAL A 60 -36.93 -20.18 5.93
N PRO A 61 -36.54 -19.76 7.15
CA PRO A 61 -36.51 -20.65 8.31
C PRO A 61 -37.93 -21.09 8.64
N ASP A 62 -38.07 -22.30 9.20
CA ASP A 62 -39.34 -22.72 9.76
C ASP A 62 -39.85 -21.66 10.76
N PRO A 63 -41.17 -21.37 10.76
CA PRO A 63 -41.74 -20.30 11.55
C PRO A 63 -41.28 -20.38 13.00
N ALA A 64 -40.75 -19.26 13.51
CA ALA A 64 -40.24 -19.16 14.86
C ALA A 64 -41.32 -19.58 15.87
N GLU A 65 -41.16 -20.78 16.42
CA GLU A 65 -41.99 -21.24 17.53
C GLU A 65 -41.87 -20.24 18.69
N PRO A 66 -42.94 -20.05 19.49
CA PRO A 66 -42.91 -19.19 20.66
C PRO A 66 -41.67 -19.50 21.51
N ALA A 67 -41.09 -18.46 22.12
CA ALA A 67 -39.84 -18.50 22.86
C ALA A 67 -39.63 -19.85 23.55
N PRO A 68 -38.50 -20.53 23.30
CA PRO A 68 -38.39 -21.97 23.49
C PRO A 68 -38.67 -22.35 24.93
N LEU A 69 -39.92 -22.75 25.19
CA LEU A 69 -40.32 -23.32 26.45
C LEU A 69 -39.86 -24.75 26.36
N GLY A 70 -38.66 -25.02 26.87
CA GLY A 70 -38.15 -26.38 26.97
C GLY A 70 -39.24 -27.36 27.46
N LYS A 71 -39.34 -28.55 26.90
CA LYS A 71 -40.24 -29.59 27.36
C LYS A 71 -39.43 -30.56 28.20
N ALA A 72 -39.81 -30.69 29.47
CA ALA A 72 -39.28 -31.77 30.29
C ALA A 72 -39.82 -33.11 29.74
N PRO A 73 -39.09 -34.22 29.94
CA PRO A 73 -39.65 -35.56 29.72
C PRO A 73 -40.96 -35.74 30.49
N GLU A 74 -41.88 -36.57 29.99
CA GLU A 74 -43.22 -36.75 30.57
C GLU A 74 -43.19 -36.94 32.10
N SER A 75 -44.18 -36.38 32.79
CA SER A 75 -44.24 -36.41 34.25
C SER A 75 -44.36 -37.85 34.75
N LEU A 76 -43.38 -38.28 35.54
CA LEU A 76 -43.36 -39.62 36.12
C LEU A 76 -44.60 -39.87 37.01
N PRO A 77 -45.16 -41.10 37.02
CA PRO A 77 -46.20 -41.46 37.97
C PRO A 77 -45.70 -41.28 39.41
N ALA A 78 -46.60 -40.88 40.32
CA ALA A 78 -46.23 -40.74 41.72
C ALA A 78 -45.73 -42.07 42.29
N LEU A 79 -44.53 -42.07 42.90
CA LEU A 79 -43.96 -43.27 43.51
C LEU A 79 -44.76 -43.62 44.77
N ARG A 80 -45.43 -44.77 44.77
CA ARG A 80 -46.23 -45.27 45.89
C ARG A 80 -45.50 -46.45 46.52
N ILE A 81 -45.15 -46.30 47.79
CA ILE A 81 -44.49 -47.33 48.59
C ILE A 81 -45.30 -47.47 49.89
N GLU A 82 -46.03 -48.57 50.02
CA GLU A 82 -46.75 -48.93 51.25
C GLU A 82 -45.98 -50.04 51.97
N VAL A 83 -45.63 -49.79 53.24
CA VAL A 83 -44.81 -50.70 54.06
C VAL A 83 -45.54 -51.00 55.36
N THR A 84 -45.97 -52.25 55.54
CA THR A 84 -46.52 -52.77 56.79
C THR A 84 -45.90 -54.14 57.06
N GLY A 85 -44.69 -54.14 57.64
CA GLY A 85 -43.92 -55.36 57.95
C GLY A 85 -43.24 -56.01 56.73
N GLU A 86 -43.94 -56.08 55.59
CA GLU A 86 -43.46 -56.48 54.27
C GLU A 86 -44.03 -55.51 53.22
N VAL A 87 -43.42 -55.41 52.02
CA VAL A 87 -43.90 -54.50 50.95
C VAL A 87 -45.23 -55.05 50.41
N THR A 88 -46.35 -54.43 50.80
CA THR A 88 -47.71 -54.89 50.45
C THR A 88 -48.12 -54.47 49.04
N ALA A 89 -47.67 -53.31 48.56
CA ALA A 89 -47.86 -52.86 47.18
C ALA A 89 -46.79 -51.82 46.79
N SER A 90 -46.18 -51.99 45.61
CA SER A 90 -45.22 -51.03 45.06
C SER A 90 -45.36 -50.91 43.55
N ASN A 91 -45.43 -49.67 43.04
CA ASN A 91 -45.39 -49.37 41.61
C ASN A 91 -43.97 -49.18 41.07
N LEU A 92 -42.95 -49.69 41.77
CA LEU A 92 -41.54 -49.45 41.48
C LEU A 92 -41.08 -49.96 40.11
N ALA A 93 -41.56 -51.13 39.66
CA ALA A 93 -41.15 -51.71 38.39
C ALA A 93 -41.63 -50.85 37.19
N GLU A 94 -42.88 -50.40 37.25
CA GLU A 94 -43.47 -49.49 36.26
C GLU A 94 -42.81 -48.10 36.33
N PHE A 95 -42.59 -47.58 37.55
CA PHE A 95 -41.86 -46.33 37.75
C PHE A 95 -40.44 -46.40 37.17
N LYS A 96 -39.72 -47.51 37.39
CA LYS A 96 -38.37 -47.76 36.84
C LYS A 96 -38.39 -47.78 35.31
N ALA A 97 -39.33 -48.50 34.70
CA ALA A 97 -39.45 -48.59 33.25
C ALA A 97 -39.73 -47.21 32.62
N THR A 98 -40.69 -46.48 33.18
CA THR A 98 -41.07 -45.14 32.69
C THR A 98 -39.96 -44.11 32.91
N ALA A 99 -39.29 -44.14 34.07
CA ALA A 99 -38.16 -43.27 34.36
C ALA A 99 -36.98 -43.51 33.41
N LEU A 100 -36.62 -44.78 33.17
CA LEU A 100 -35.54 -45.13 32.26
C LEU A 100 -35.89 -44.78 30.80
N ALA A 101 -37.15 -44.96 30.38
CA ALA A 101 -37.59 -44.58 29.05
C ALA A 101 -37.52 -43.06 28.85
N ALA A 102 -38.01 -42.28 29.82
CA ALA A 102 -37.97 -40.82 29.79
C ALA A 102 -36.54 -40.24 29.84
N ILE A 103 -35.65 -40.86 30.61
CA ILE A 103 -34.22 -40.50 30.66
C ILE A 103 -33.55 -40.78 29.31
N ARG A 104 -33.90 -41.88 28.63
CA ARG A 104 -33.32 -42.29 27.34
C ARG A 104 -33.89 -41.52 26.14
N SER A 105 -35.08 -40.95 26.26
CA SER A 105 -35.73 -40.20 25.17
C SER A 105 -35.20 -38.77 25.01
N VAL A 106 -34.28 -38.31 25.86
CA VAL A 106 -33.73 -36.95 25.78
C VAL A 106 -32.87 -36.79 24.52
N ASN A 107 -33.14 -35.77 23.72
CA ASN A 107 -32.37 -35.44 22.53
C ASN A 107 -30.90 -35.14 22.89
N ARG A 108 -29.96 -35.78 22.18
CA ARG A 108 -28.52 -35.55 22.32
C ARG A 108 -27.92 -34.78 21.14
N ASP A 109 -28.69 -34.57 20.08
CA ASP A 109 -28.29 -33.79 18.91
C ASP A 109 -28.83 -32.35 19.04
N LEU A 110 -28.07 -31.49 19.71
CA LEU A 110 -28.47 -30.11 19.95
C LEU A 110 -28.00 -29.19 18.82
N ARG A 111 -28.96 -28.55 18.14
CA ARG A 111 -28.68 -27.62 17.03
C ARG A 111 -29.41 -26.30 17.18
N THR A 112 -30.67 -26.36 17.58
CA THR A 112 -31.57 -25.21 17.65
C THR A 112 -31.64 -24.65 19.07
N ASP A 113 -32.12 -23.40 19.19
CA ASP A 113 -32.42 -22.80 20.50
C ASP A 113 -33.43 -23.64 21.31
N GLN A 114 -34.38 -24.29 20.64
CA GLN A 114 -35.33 -25.22 21.25
C GLN A 114 -34.63 -26.45 21.82
N ASP A 115 -33.71 -27.07 21.06
CA ASP A 115 -32.95 -28.23 21.55
C ASP A 115 -32.16 -27.89 22.82
N PHE A 116 -31.53 -26.71 22.87
CA PHE A 116 -30.79 -26.27 24.05
C PHE A 116 -31.73 -26.00 25.23
N ALA A 117 -32.90 -25.41 25.01
CA ALA A 117 -33.89 -25.18 26.06
C ALA A 117 -34.48 -26.50 26.59
N ASP A 118 -34.78 -27.45 25.71
CA ASP A 118 -35.25 -28.79 26.05
C ASP A 118 -34.21 -29.54 26.88
N ALA A 119 -32.95 -29.54 26.43
CA ALA A 119 -31.86 -30.20 27.14
C ALA A 119 -31.60 -29.59 28.53
N GLU A 120 -31.63 -28.26 28.68
CA GLU A 120 -31.51 -27.60 29.99
C GLU A 120 -32.65 -28.00 30.93
N LYS A 121 -33.89 -28.07 30.43
CA LYS A 121 -35.02 -28.52 31.25
C LYS A 121 -34.94 -30.01 31.56
N ALA A 122 -34.44 -30.84 30.66
CA ALA A 122 -34.19 -32.26 30.91
C ALA A 122 -33.12 -32.48 31.98
N VAL A 123 -32.03 -31.68 31.98
CA VAL A 123 -31.00 -31.68 33.03
C VAL A 123 -31.60 -31.32 34.40
N LYS A 124 -32.44 -30.27 34.45
CA LYS A 124 -33.15 -29.88 35.67
C LYS A 124 -34.09 -30.98 36.15
N TRP A 125 -34.89 -31.53 35.24
CA TRP A 125 -35.82 -32.62 35.53
C TRP A 125 -35.10 -33.86 36.08
N CYS A 126 -33.95 -34.26 35.51
CA CYS A 126 -33.15 -35.37 36.06
C CYS A 126 -32.70 -35.10 37.51
N GLY A 127 -32.32 -33.85 37.82
CA GLY A 127 -31.97 -33.45 39.19
C GLY A 127 -33.16 -33.51 40.17
N ASP A 128 -34.35 -33.16 39.70
CA ASP A 128 -35.58 -33.28 40.50
C ASP A 128 -35.94 -34.76 40.75
N VAL A 129 -35.75 -35.63 39.75
CA VAL A 129 -35.92 -37.10 39.88
C VAL A 129 -34.92 -37.68 40.87
N GLU A 130 -33.63 -37.31 40.78
CA GLU A 130 -32.60 -37.69 41.76
C GLU A 130 -33.02 -37.31 43.19
N SER A 131 -33.54 -36.10 43.37
CA SER A 131 -33.97 -35.59 44.68
C SER A 131 -35.19 -36.35 45.23
N ARG A 132 -36.16 -36.67 44.38
CA ARG A 132 -37.35 -37.47 44.76
C ARG A 132 -36.99 -38.91 45.11
N LEU A 133 -36.09 -39.53 44.34
CA LEU A 133 -35.60 -40.89 44.62
C LEU A 133 -34.86 -40.96 45.95
N LYS A 134 -34.03 -39.95 46.25
CA LYS A 134 -33.37 -39.83 47.55
C LYS A 134 -34.37 -39.70 48.70
N ALA A 135 -35.36 -38.81 48.57
CA ALA A 135 -36.41 -38.65 49.59
C ALA A 135 -37.22 -39.94 49.81
N ALA A 136 -37.53 -40.68 48.74
CA ALA A 136 -38.20 -41.97 48.82
C ALA A 136 -37.34 -43.03 49.52
N LYS A 137 -36.02 -43.04 49.28
CA LYS A 137 -35.07 -43.90 49.98
C LYS A 137 -35.03 -43.60 51.48
N ASP A 138 -34.93 -42.33 51.86
CA ASP A 138 -34.91 -41.89 53.26
C ASP A 138 -36.23 -42.26 53.98
N HIS A 139 -37.38 -42.10 53.30
CA HIS A 139 -38.68 -42.52 53.81
C HIS A 139 -38.75 -44.05 54.01
N ALA A 140 -38.28 -44.85 53.05
CA ALA A 140 -38.27 -46.30 53.17
C ALA A 140 -37.33 -46.81 54.28
N LEU A 141 -36.16 -46.17 54.46
CA LEU A 141 -35.22 -46.48 55.56
C LEU A 141 -35.83 -46.26 56.95
N SER A 142 -36.77 -45.31 57.08
CA SER A 142 -37.45 -45.04 58.36
C SER A 142 -38.44 -46.12 58.77
N GLN A 143 -38.86 -47.00 57.84
CA GLN A 143 -40.04 -47.84 58.02
C GLN A 143 -39.78 -49.36 58.17
N THR A 144 -38.59 -49.92 57.92
CA THR A 144 -38.21 -51.31 58.34
C THR A 144 -36.79 -51.71 57.94
N ALA A 145 -36.22 -52.70 58.62
CA ALA A 145 -34.92 -53.31 58.31
C ALA A 145 -35.10 -54.60 57.47
N SER A 146 -35.18 -54.46 56.15
CA SER A 146 -34.80 -55.45 55.10
C SER A 146 -35.64 -55.24 53.84
N ILE A 147 -35.22 -54.28 53.00
CA ILE A 147 -35.81 -54.11 51.66
C ILE A 147 -34.69 -53.87 50.63
N ASP A 148 -33.78 -54.83 50.50
CA ASP A 148 -32.61 -54.74 49.62
C ASP A 148 -32.97 -54.58 48.13
N ALA A 149 -34.07 -55.20 47.68
CA ALA A 149 -34.50 -55.11 46.28
C ALA A 149 -35.00 -53.72 45.89
N LEU A 150 -35.72 -53.04 46.79
CA LEU A 150 -36.19 -51.66 46.61
C LEU A 150 -34.99 -50.70 46.55
N PHE A 151 -34.03 -50.86 47.47
CA PHE A 151 -32.83 -50.02 47.49
C PHE A 151 -31.98 -50.20 46.25
N LYS A 152 -31.77 -51.43 45.78
CA LYS A 152 -31.07 -51.67 44.51
C LYS A 152 -31.76 -51.01 43.33
N ALA A 153 -33.09 -51.12 43.23
CA ALA A 153 -33.82 -50.50 42.12
C ALA A 153 -33.79 -48.96 42.18
N ILE A 154 -33.90 -48.35 43.36
CA ILE A 154 -33.76 -46.90 43.53
C ILE A 154 -32.34 -46.44 43.21
N ASP A 155 -31.32 -47.17 43.67
CA ASP A 155 -29.91 -46.85 43.43
C ASP A 155 -29.56 -46.98 41.95
N ASP A 156 -30.07 -48.00 41.25
CA ASP A 156 -29.91 -48.18 39.80
C ASP A 156 -30.48 -46.98 39.02
N ILE A 157 -31.71 -46.56 39.33
CA ILE A 157 -32.36 -45.43 38.65
C ILE A 157 -31.62 -44.12 38.95
N SER A 158 -31.21 -43.93 40.22
CA SER A 158 -30.47 -42.75 40.64
C SER A 158 -29.11 -42.66 39.95
N ALA A 159 -28.41 -43.80 39.81
CA ALA A 159 -27.13 -43.87 39.11
C ALA A 159 -27.28 -43.52 37.62
N GLU A 160 -28.30 -44.06 36.95
CA GLU A 160 -28.57 -43.78 35.54
C GLU A 160 -29.00 -42.32 35.31
N ALA A 161 -29.91 -41.79 36.14
CA ALA A 161 -30.33 -40.39 36.08
C ALA A 161 -29.15 -39.44 36.26
N LYS A 162 -28.28 -39.71 37.23
CA LYS A 162 -27.05 -38.94 37.45
C LYS A 162 -26.09 -39.01 36.28
N ARG A 163 -25.90 -40.19 35.69
CA ARG A 163 -25.06 -40.35 34.50
C ARG A 163 -25.59 -39.50 33.34
N VAL A 164 -26.87 -39.62 33.02
CA VAL A 164 -27.48 -38.89 31.90
C VAL A 164 -27.51 -37.39 32.15
N ARG A 165 -27.80 -36.94 33.38
CA ARG A 165 -27.74 -35.52 33.74
C ARG A 165 -26.36 -34.93 33.51
N LEU A 166 -25.31 -35.59 33.99
CA LEU A 166 -23.92 -35.11 33.84
C LEU A 166 -23.47 -35.13 32.38
N ASP A 167 -23.85 -36.16 31.63
CA ASP A 167 -23.53 -36.26 30.20
C ASP A 167 -24.24 -35.17 29.39
N LEU A 168 -25.53 -34.93 29.64
CA LEU A 168 -26.31 -33.89 28.97
C LEU A 168 -25.81 -32.48 29.33
N ASP A 169 -25.50 -32.22 30.60
CA ASP A 169 -24.98 -30.92 31.05
C ASP A 169 -23.63 -30.57 30.37
N LYS A 170 -22.73 -31.57 30.29
CA LYS A 170 -21.48 -31.45 29.54
C LYS A 170 -21.73 -31.26 28.04
N LEU A 171 -22.69 -32.00 27.47
CA LEU A 171 -23.03 -31.94 26.06
C LEU A 171 -23.62 -30.56 25.70
N VAL A 172 -24.53 -30.02 26.50
CA VAL A 172 -25.10 -28.67 26.33
C VAL A 172 -23.98 -27.63 26.36
N THR A 173 -23.11 -27.68 27.38
CA THR A 173 -22.02 -26.73 27.54
C THR A 173 -21.05 -26.78 26.35
N ARG A 174 -20.64 -27.98 25.95
CA ARG A 174 -19.73 -28.21 24.82
C ARG A 174 -20.37 -27.77 23.50
N ARG A 175 -21.60 -28.21 23.22
CA ARG A 175 -22.26 -27.97 21.94
C ARG A 175 -22.64 -26.51 21.74
N LYS A 176 -22.96 -25.77 22.81
CA LYS A 176 -23.14 -24.31 22.73
C LYS A 176 -21.88 -23.60 22.26
N THR A 177 -20.70 -24.01 22.72
CA THR A 177 -19.44 -23.42 22.25
C THR A 177 -19.17 -23.83 20.80
N GLU A 178 -19.33 -25.11 20.47
CA GLU A 178 -19.12 -25.61 19.09
C GLU A 178 -20.03 -24.92 18.07
N VAL A 179 -21.32 -24.77 18.35
CA VAL A 179 -22.26 -24.10 17.44
C VAL A 179 -21.87 -22.65 17.21
N LYS A 180 -21.36 -21.96 18.24
CA LYS A 180 -20.85 -20.59 18.10
C LYS A 180 -19.61 -20.53 17.22
N ASP A 181 -18.65 -21.40 17.47
CA ASP A 181 -17.40 -21.46 16.71
C ASP A 181 -17.65 -21.86 15.25
N GLU A 182 -18.57 -22.81 15.01
CA GLU A 182 -19.04 -23.23 13.68
C GLU A 182 -19.69 -22.06 12.93
N ALA A 183 -20.57 -21.29 13.60
CA ALA A 183 -21.22 -20.13 12.99
C ALA A 183 -20.21 -19.01 12.63
N VAL A 184 -19.27 -18.72 13.54
CA VAL A 184 -18.17 -17.75 13.30
C VAL A 184 -17.29 -18.21 12.14
N THR A 185 -16.90 -19.49 12.11
CA THR A 185 -16.07 -20.06 11.05
C THR A 185 -16.78 -20.00 9.70
N ARG A 186 -18.08 -20.29 9.66
CA ARG A 186 -18.91 -20.20 8.46
C ARG A 186 -18.98 -18.76 7.91
N ALA A 187 -19.22 -17.79 8.79
CA ALA A 187 -19.25 -16.37 8.41
C ALA A 187 -17.89 -15.89 7.89
N ARG A 188 -16.80 -16.29 8.57
CA ARG A 188 -15.43 -15.97 8.14
C ARG A 188 -15.12 -16.54 6.76
N ARG A 189 -15.42 -17.83 6.54
CA ARG A 189 -15.21 -18.49 5.24
C ARG A 189 -16.00 -17.81 4.12
N ALA A 190 -17.25 -17.44 4.37
CA ALA A 190 -18.08 -16.75 3.38
C ALA A 190 -17.51 -15.36 3.00
N LEU A 191 -16.89 -14.65 3.94
CA LEU A 191 -16.18 -13.39 3.64
C LEU A 191 -14.89 -13.66 2.84
N ASP A 192 -14.09 -14.64 3.26
CA ASP A 192 -12.84 -14.98 2.59
C ASP A 192 -13.07 -15.43 1.13
N GLU A 193 -14.12 -16.21 0.87
CA GLU A 193 -14.55 -16.61 -0.48
C GLU A 193 -14.95 -15.40 -1.34
N HIS A 194 -15.72 -14.46 -0.78
CA HIS A 194 -16.11 -13.22 -1.46
C HIS A 194 -14.90 -12.35 -1.82
N VAL A 195 -13.99 -12.16 -0.86
CA VAL A 195 -12.73 -11.41 -1.05
C VAL A 195 -11.84 -12.10 -2.07
N ALA A 196 -11.76 -13.43 -2.08
CA ALA A 196 -11.01 -14.18 -3.07
C ALA A 196 -11.57 -13.96 -4.49
N GLY A 197 -12.89 -13.95 -4.66
CA GLY A 197 -13.55 -13.60 -5.92
C GLY A 197 -13.17 -12.21 -6.42
N LEU A 198 -13.30 -11.19 -5.55
CA LEU A 198 -12.91 -9.82 -5.88
C LEU A 198 -11.41 -9.71 -6.24
N ASN A 199 -10.55 -10.40 -5.48
CA ASN A 199 -9.11 -10.42 -5.72
C ASN A 199 -8.72 -11.07 -7.05
N ALA A 200 -9.48 -12.07 -7.51
CA ALA A 200 -9.28 -12.66 -8.82
C ALA A 200 -9.60 -11.65 -9.94
N GLU A 201 -10.67 -10.87 -9.77
CA GLU A 201 -11.09 -9.86 -10.75
C GLU A 201 -10.14 -8.66 -10.84
N ILE A 202 -9.61 -8.17 -9.70
CA ILE A 202 -8.74 -6.98 -9.67
C ILE A 202 -7.25 -7.29 -9.85
N ALA A 203 -6.91 -8.54 -10.22
CA ALA A 203 -5.52 -8.95 -10.42
C ALA A 203 -4.80 -8.03 -11.44
N PRO A 204 -3.53 -7.64 -11.20
CA PRO A 204 -2.61 -8.14 -10.16
C PRO A 204 -2.78 -7.50 -8.77
N MET A 205 -3.68 -6.52 -8.62
CA MET A 205 -3.92 -5.86 -7.34
C MET A 205 -4.65 -6.78 -6.36
N ARG A 206 -4.63 -6.44 -5.07
CA ARG A 206 -5.28 -7.22 -4.01
C ARG A 206 -5.90 -6.29 -2.97
N LEU A 207 -7.06 -6.67 -2.45
CA LEU A 207 -7.70 -5.98 -1.35
C LEU A 207 -6.84 -6.07 -0.08
N PRO A 208 -6.75 -5.00 0.71
CA PRO A 208 -6.17 -5.06 2.05
C PRO A 208 -7.06 -5.92 2.97
N ALA A 209 -6.49 -6.37 4.08
CA ALA A 209 -7.25 -7.14 5.07
C ALA A 209 -8.40 -6.28 5.64
N LEU A 210 -9.62 -6.82 5.61
CA LEU A 210 -10.80 -6.19 6.18
C LEU A 210 -10.90 -6.49 7.68
N PRO A 211 -11.03 -5.48 8.55
CA PRO A 211 -11.21 -5.72 9.99
C PRO A 211 -12.66 -6.16 10.27
N ALA A 212 -12.92 -7.47 10.25
CA ALA A 212 -14.20 -8.06 10.61
C ALA A 212 -14.04 -9.01 11.81
N ASP A 213 -14.34 -8.52 13.02
CA ASP A 213 -14.30 -9.31 14.26
C ASP A 213 -15.64 -10.01 14.52
N PHE A 214 -15.83 -11.18 13.90
CA PHE A 214 -17.01 -12.01 14.08
C PHE A 214 -17.14 -12.56 15.50
N ALA A 215 -16.03 -12.89 16.17
CA ALA A 215 -16.03 -13.46 17.52
C ALA A 215 -16.42 -12.40 18.56
N GLY A 216 -15.87 -11.19 18.44
CA GLY A 216 -16.23 -10.06 19.29
C GLY A 216 -17.68 -9.61 19.10
N ALA A 217 -18.20 -9.66 17.86
CA ALA A 217 -19.56 -9.24 17.55
C ALA A 217 -20.65 -10.05 18.25
N ILE A 218 -20.38 -11.33 18.54
CA ILE A 218 -21.34 -12.25 19.17
C ILE A 218 -21.15 -12.37 20.69
N LYS A 219 -20.21 -11.60 21.26
CA LYS A 219 -19.90 -11.66 22.69
C LYS A 219 -21.14 -11.30 23.52
N GLY A 220 -21.49 -12.18 24.46
CA GLY A 220 -22.65 -11.99 25.36
C GLY A 220 -23.99 -12.46 24.80
N LEU A 221 -24.05 -12.87 23.53
CA LEU A 221 -25.28 -13.42 22.94
C LEU A 221 -25.54 -14.85 23.43
N ARG A 222 -26.81 -15.12 23.74
CA ARG A 222 -27.24 -16.37 24.40
C ARG A 222 -27.98 -17.33 23.46
N THR A 223 -28.64 -16.82 22.42
CA THR A 223 -29.43 -17.62 21.47
C THR A 223 -28.70 -17.73 20.13
N VAL A 224 -28.87 -18.87 19.46
CA VAL A 224 -28.34 -19.15 18.12
C VAL A 224 -28.91 -18.15 17.12
N ALA A 225 -30.22 -17.88 17.16
CA ALA A 225 -30.86 -16.94 16.25
C ALA A 225 -30.25 -15.52 16.34
N SER A 226 -29.97 -15.02 17.55
CA SER A 226 -29.36 -13.70 17.72
C SER A 226 -27.90 -13.67 17.24
N ILE A 227 -27.18 -14.78 17.38
CA ILE A 227 -25.82 -14.94 16.89
C ILE A 227 -25.79 -14.92 15.37
N GLU A 228 -26.67 -15.68 14.72
CA GLU A 228 -26.78 -15.72 13.27
C GLU A 228 -27.16 -14.36 12.67
N ASP A 229 -28.14 -13.66 13.26
CA ASP A 229 -28.54 -12.31 12.84
C ASP A 229 -27.38 -11.31 12.92
N LYS A 230 -26.64 -11.33 14.05
CA LYS A 230 -25.51 -10.40 14.25
C LYS A 230 -24.34 -10.71 13.33
N LEU A 231 -24.04 -11.99 13.11
CA LEU A 231 -23.02 -12.43 12.16
C LEU A 231 -23.41 -12.07 10.72
N GLY A 232 -24.68 -12.28 10.34
CA GLY A 232 -25.20 -11.95 9.02
C GLY A 232 -25.09 -10.45 8.74
N SER A 233 -25.53 -9.61 9.67
CA SER A 233 -25.43 -8.15 9.57
C SER A 233 -23.98 -7.67 9.41
N LEU A 234 -23.05 -8.25 10.18
CA LEU A 234 -21.62 -7.92 10.08
C LEU A 234 -21.02 -8.42 8.76
N LEU A 235 -21.38 -9.63 8.31
CA LEU A 235 -20.93 -10.20 7.05
C LEU A 235 -21.38 -9.35 5.86
N ALA A 236 -22.64 -8.94 5.82
CA ALA A 236 -23.17 -8.05 4.78
C ALA A 236 -22.42 -6.72 4.75
N SER A 237 -22.21 -6.10 5.92
CA SER A 237 -21.44 -4.85 6.05
C SER A 237 -20.00 -5.01 5.56
N ALA A 238 -19.34 -6.13 5.89
CA ALA A 238 -17.98 -6.43 5.45
C ALA A 238 -17.89 -6.66 3.94
N LYS A 239 -18.88 -7.34 3.33
CA LYS A 239 -18.97 -7.52 1.87
C LYS A 239 -19.14 -6.20 1.14
N ILE A 240 -20.03 -5.32 1.64
CA ILE A 240 -20.22 -3.97 1.09
C ILE A 240 -18.90 -3.18 1.11
N ALA A 241 -18.18 -3.20 2.24
CA ALA A 241 -16.88 -2.55 2.35
C ALA A 241 -15.84 -3.13 1.37
N ALA A 242 -15.82 -4.45 1.19
CA ALA A 242 -14.94 -5.12 0.23
C ALA A 242 -15.25 -4.68 -1.21
N ASP A 243 -16.53 -4.67 -1.59
CA ASP A 243 -17.00 -4.27 -2.91
C ASP A 243 -16.68 -2.80 -3.21
N ALA A 244 -16.86 -1.91 -2.23
CA ALA A 244 -16.52 -0.50 -2.34
C ALA A 244 -15.02 -0.30 -2.58
N GLN A 245 -14.16 -0.99 -1.82
CA GLN A 245 -12.70 -0.96 -2.02
C GLN A 245 -12.31 -1.51 -3.40
N ALA A 246 -12.88 -2.64 -3.82
CA ALA A 246 -12.60 -3.22 -5.14
C ALA A 246 -13.01 -2.27 -6.25
N ARG A 247 -14.17 -1.60 -6.14
CA ARG A 247 -14.62 -0.59 -7.08
C ARG A 247 -13.66 0.60 -7.16
N GLY A 248 -13.20 1.12 -6.02
CA GLY A 248 -12.20 2.19 -5.99
C GLY A 248 -10.92 1.82 -6.72
N ILE A 249 -10.40 0.60 -6.48
CA ILE A 249 -9.21 0.10 -7.18
C ILE A 249 -9.46 -0.02 -8.69
N ARG A 250 -10.60 -0.57 -9.12
CA ARG A 250 -10.95 -0.68 -10.55
C ARG A 250 -10.98 0.70 -11.21
N THR A 251 -11.60 1.69 -10.56
CA THR A 251 -11.63 3.07 -11.06
C THR A 251 -10.22 3.64 -11.19
N ASN A 252 -9.39 3.52 -10.16
CA ASN A 252 -8.02 4.04 -10.18
C ASN A 252 -7.17 3.37 -11.28
N VAL A 253 -7.29 2.05 -11.45
CA VAL A 253 -6.59 1.31 -12.51
C VAL A 253 -7.09 1.73 -13.90
N ALA A 254 -8.39 1.96 -14.07
CA ALA A 254 -8.92 2.47 -15.34
C ALA A 254 -8.41 3.88 -15.65
N THR A 255 -8.39 4.78 -14.66
CA THR A 255 -7.81 6.12 -14.80
C THR A 255 -6.32 6.07 -15.15
N PHE A 256 -5.56 5.15 -14.52
CA PHE A 256 -4.17 4.91 -14.84
C PHE A 256 -3.97 4.53 -16.30
N GLN A 257 -4.72 3.54 -16.78
CA GLN A 257 -4.63 3.07 -18.17
C GLN A 257 -4.94 4.17 -19.18
N GLN A 258 -5.87 5.08 -18.86
CA GLN A 258 -6.23 6.19 -19.74
C GLN A 258 -5.18 7.31 -19.75
N GLN A 259 -4.62 7.67 -18.59
CA GLN A 259 -3.77 8.87 -18.47
C GLN A 259 -2.27 8.57 -18.59
N ALA A 260 -1.81 7.38 -18.19
CA ALA A 260 -0.40 7.00 -18.17
C ALA A 260 0.00 6.07 -19.32
N ALA A 261 -0.83 5.96 -20.37
CA ALA A 261 -0.48 5.18 -21.57
C ALA A 261 0.85 5.65 -22.18
N GLY A 262 1.83 4.74 -22.27
CA GLY A 262 3.19 5.01 -22.73
C GLY A 262 4.11 5.68 -21.69
N LEU A 263 3.62 5.92 -20.47
CA LEU A 263 4.34 6.49 -19.34
C LEU A 263 4.30 5.56 -18.11
N GLU A 264 4.00 4.28 -18.31
CA GLU A 264 3.81 3.31 -17.22
C GLU A 264 5.07 3.11 -16.37
N PHE A 265 6.25 3.30 -16.99
CA PHE A 265 7.56 3.21 -16.32
C PHE A 265 7.74 4.24 -15.19
N LEU A 266 6.95 5.32 -15.15
CA LEU A 266 6.96 6.32 -14.08
C LEU A 266 6.29 5.82 -12.78
N PHE A 267 5.62 4.67 -12.83
CA PHE A 267 4.74 4.17 -11.77
C PHE A 267 5.08 2.75 -11.34
N ALA A 268 6.35 2.51 -11.01
CA ALA A 268 6.79 1.23 -10.43
C ALA A 268 6.08 0.90 -9.10
N ASP A 269 5.59 1.91 -8.38
CA ASP A 269 4.85 1.84 -7.13
C ASP A 269 3.32 1.80 -7.31
N LEU A 270 2.82 1.52 -8.53
CA LEU A 270 1.38 1.50 -8.84
C LEU A 270 0.58 0.67 -7.82
N GLY A 271 1.11 -0.48 -7.41
CA GLY A 271 0.47 -1.37 -6.45
C GLY A 271 0.15 -0.72 -5.10
N HIS A 272 0.91 0.30 -4.67
CA HIS A 272 0.59 1.07 -3.48
C HIS A 272 -0.33 2.26 -3.79
N LEU A 273 -0.12 2.91 -4.94
CA LEU A 273 -0.87 4.12 -5.32
C LEU A 273 -2.36 3.83 -5.54
N VAL A 274 -2.72 2.69 -6.13
CA VAL A 274 -4.12 2.35 -6.44
C VAL A 274 -5.02 2.23 -5.22
N HIS A 275 -4.46 2.10 -4.02
CA HIS A 275 -5.20 2.03 -2.75
C HIS A 275 -5.53 3.41 -2.16
N LYS A 276 -5.03 4.50 -2.73
CA LYS A 276 -5.38 5.86 -2.30
C LYS A 276 -6.79 6.22 -2.75
N ALA A 277 -7.35 7.25 -2.11
CA ALA A 277 -8.59 7.87 -2.58
C ALA A 277 -8.41 8.32 -4.04
N ALA A 278 -9.50 8.28 -4.83
CA ALA A 278 -9.43 8.54 -6.26
C ALA A 278 -8.85 9.93 -6.58
N ASP A 279 -9.20 10.94 -5.77
CA ASP A 279 -8.70 12.31 -5.94
C ASP A 279 -7.19 12.39 -5.69
N ASP A 280 -6.70 11.80 -4.59
CA ASP A 280 -5.28 11.75 -4.26
C ASP A 280 -4.49 10.96 -5.31
N PHE A 281 -5.04 9.83 -5.77
CA PHE A 281 -4.45 9.02 -6.82
C PHE A 281 -4.31 9.83 -8.12
N GLY A 282 -5.40 10.49 -8.55
CA GLY A 282 -5.43 11.34 -9.73
C GLY A 282 -4.43 12.50 -9.64
N ALA A 283 -4.34 13.16 -8.48
CA ALA A 283 -3.40 14.26 -8.26
C ALA A 283 -1.94 13.80 -8.40
N VAL A 284 -1.56 12.67 -7.80
CA VAL A 284 -0.20 12.11 -7.91
C VAL A 284 0.11 11.71 -9.36
N LEU A 285 -0.84 11.06 -10.03
CA LEU A 285 -0.73 10.63 -11.43
C LEU A 285 -0.47 11.83 -12.34
N GLN A 286 -1.30 12.86 -12.26
CA GLN A 286 -1.16 14.08 -13.05
C GLN A 286 0.15 14.82 -12.75
N ALA A 287 0.53 14.95 -11.47
CA ALA A 287 1.76 15.63 -11.09
C ALA A 287 3.01 14.98 -11.68
N ARG A 288 3.10 13.64 -11.63
CA ARG A 288 4.24 12.90 -12.20
C ARG A 288 4.28 12.99 -13.73
N ILE A 289 3.14 12.83 -14.39
CA ILE A 289 3.04 12.97 -15.85
C ILE A 289 3.44 14.38 -16.30
N ALA A 290 2.92 15.42 -15.61
CA ALA A 290 3.23 16.81 -15.92
C ALA A 290 4.73 17.10 -15.74
N THR A 291 5.33 16.59 -14.67
CA THR A 291 6.77 16.75 -14.40
C THR A 291 7.62 16.08 -15.47
N HIS A 292 7.25 14.87 -15.90
CA HIS A 292 7.97 14.18 -16.98
C HIS A 292 7.86 14.92 -18.32
N LYS A 293 6.64 15.35 -18.70
CA LYS A 293 6.42 16.12 -19.94
C LYS A 293 7.20 17.43 -19.93
N ALA A 294 7.20 18.16 -18.81
CA ALA A 294 7.98 19.39 -18.68
C ALA A 294 9.49 19.15 -18.78
N ALA A 295 9.99 18.03 -18.23
CA ALA A 295 11.41 17.68 -18.31
C ALA A 295 11.83 17.32 -19.74
N GLU A 296 10.99 16.59 -20.49
CA GLU A 296 11.27 16.24 -21.89
C GLU A 296 11.21 17.48 -22.79
N GLU A 297 10.21 18.34 -22.64
CA GLU A 297 10.15 19.62 -23.37
C GLU A 297 11.37 20.50 -23.09
N ALA A 298 11.85 20.55 -21.84
CA ALA A 298 13.05 21.31 -21.49
C ALA A 298 14.31 20.72 -22.17
N ARG A 299 14.42 19.38 -22.23
CA ARG A 299 15.53 18.70 -22.93
C ARG A 299 15.48 18.97 -24.43
N GLU A 300 14.30 18.95 -25.05
CA GLU A 300 14.14 19.27 -26.47
C GLU A 300 14.48 20.73 -26.76
N ARG A 301 14.03 21.68 -25.94
CA ARG A 301 14.40 23.09 -26.08
C ARG A 301 15.91 23.29 -25.96
N GLN A 302 16.56 22.65 -24.99
CA GLN A 302 18.01 22.72 -24.85
C GLN A 302 18.76 22.14 -26.06
N ARG A 303 18.27 21.04 -26.64
CA ARG A 303 18.84 20.45 -27.87
C ARG A 303 18.67 21.40 -29.06
N ALA A 304 17.48 21.97 -29.26
CA ALA A 304 17.21 22.93 -30.33
C ALA A 304 18.07 24.19 -30.19
N GLU A 305 18.23 24.73 -28.98
CA GLU A 305 19.11 25.86 -28.72
C GLU A 305 20.60 25.53 -28.95
N ALA A 306 21.04 24.33 -28.60
CA ALA A 306 22.41 23.88 -28.85
C ALA A 306 22.68 23.72 -30.36
N GLU A 307 21.74 23.15 -31.11
CA GLU A 307 21.83 23.03 -32.57
C GLU A 307 21.81 24.41 -33.25
N ALA A 308 20.95 25.33 -32.81
CA ALA A 308 20.91 26.70 -33.32
C ALA A 308 22.23 27.44 -33.07
N ARG A 309 22.78 27.34 -31.85
CA ARG A 309 24.09 27.92 -31.52
C ARG A 309 25.22 27.32 -32.36
N ALA A 310 25.22 26.00 -32.56
CA ALA A 310 26.22 25.34 -33.40
C ALA A 310 26.10 25.77 -34.87
N ALA A 311 24.89 25.94 -35.40
CA ALA A 311 24.64 26.42 -36.75
C ALA A 311 25.10 27.88 -36.93
N GLU A 312 24.83 28.74 -35.94
CA GLU A 312 25.28 30.13 -35.96
C GLU A 312 26.81 30.23 -35.87
N GLN A 313 27.45 29.44 -35.01
CA GLN A 313 28.91 29.35 -34.95
C GLN A 313 29.52 28.88 -36.27
N ARG A 314 28.90 27.92 -36.96
CA ARG A 314 29.33 27.48 -38.30
C ARG A 314 29.21 28.61 -39.32
N ARG A 315 28.09 29.34 -39.35
CA ARG A 315 27.91 30.50 -40.25
C ARG A 315 28.94 31.60 -39.97
N GLN A 316 29.17 31.93 -38.70
CA GLN A 316 30.18 32.91 -38.31
C GLN A 316 31.59 32.46 -38.71
N ALA A 317 31.91 31.17 -38.55
CA ALA A 317 33.19 30.60 -39.00
C ALA A 317 33.33 30.61 -40.53
N GLU A 318 32.27 30.30 -41.27
CA GLU A 318 32.24 30.37 -42.75
C GLU A 318 32.39 31.82 -43.25
N GLU A 319 31.69 32.78 -42.63
CA GLU A 319 31.84 34.20 -42.96
C GLU A 319 33.23 34.74 -42.60
N ALA A 320 33.78 34.35 -41.44
CA ALA A 320 35.14 34.72 -41.05
C ALA A 320 36.17 34.11 -42.02
N ALA A 321 35.99 32.86 -42.45
CA ALA A 321 36.83 32.21 -43.46
C ALA A 321 36.71 32.91 -44.82
N ARG A 322 35.51 33.34 -45.23
CA ARG A 322 35.30 34.08 -46.48
C ARG A 322 35.96 35.45 -46.44
N LYS A 323 35.80 36.20 -45.35
CA LYS A 323 36.47 37.50 -45.15
C LYS A 323 37.99 37.33 -45.13
N ALA A 324 38.52 36.32 -44.45
CA ALA A 324 39.95 36.02 -44.46
C ALA A 324 40.48 35.65 -45.86
N ALA A 325 39.69 34.91 -46.65
CA ALA A 325 40.03 34.58 -48.04
C ALA A 325 39.98 35.82 -48.96
N GLU A 326 38.98 36.69 -48.80
CA GLU A 326 38.86 37.97 -49.52
C GLU A 326 40.02 38.93 -49.16
N GLU A 327 40.39 39.04 -47.87
CA GLU A 327 41.56 39.83 -47.43
C GLU A 327 42.88 39.26 -47.96
N ALA A 328 43.03 37.93 -47.98
CA ALA A 328 44.19 37.28 -48.59
C ALA A 328 44.27 37.53 -50.10
N ALA A 329 43.13 37.48 -50.80
CA ALA A 329 43.05 37.80 -52.23
C ALA A 329 43.33 39.29 -52.51
N ALA A 330 42.83 40.20 -51.68
CA ALA A 330 43.11 41.64 -51.80
C ALA A 330 44.59 41.95 -51.52
N ARG A 331 45.21 41.31 -50.52
CA ARG A 331 46.67 41.39 -50.29
C ARG A 331 47.46 40.85 -51.48
N ALA A 332 47.01 39.76 -52.09
CA ALA A 332 47.62 39.21 -53.31
C ALA A 332 47.45 40.13 -54.53
N ALA A 333 46.31 40.81 -54.67
CA ALA A 333 46.06 41.78 -55.75
C ALA A 333 46.88 43.07 -55.58
N ILE A 334 47.05 43.57 -54.35
CA ILE A 334 47.95 44.69 -54.05
C ILE A 334 49.41 44.31 -54.36
N ALA A 335 49.81 43.06 -54.09
CA ALA A 335 51.12 42.56 -54.48
C ALA A 335 51.30 42.44 -56.01
N GLN A 336 50.21 42.34 -56.80
CA GLN A 336 50.25 42.30 -58.27
C GLN A 336 50.08 43.68 -58.95
N ALA A 337 49.64 44.72 -58.23
CA ALA A 337 49.37 46.07 -58.79
C ALA A 337 50.56 47.05 -58.66
N LEU A 338 51.68 46.65 -58.05
CA LEU A 338 52.95 47.37 -58.21
C LEU A 338 53.54 47.07 -59.60
N PRO A 339 54.03 48.09 -60.35
CA PRO A 339 54.71 47.82 -61.61
C PRO A 339 55.92 46.92 -61.37
N ALA A 340 56.10 45.97 -62.29
CA ALA A 340 57.23 45.05 -62.32
C ALA A 340 58.56 45.83 -62.35
N ALA A 341 59.15 46.02 -61.17
CA ALA A 341 60.58 46.25 -61.00
C ALA A 341 61.27 44.86 -60.97
N PRO A 342 62.50 44.74 -61.49
CA PRO A 342 63.02 43.49 -62.02
C PRO A 342 63.16 42.42 -60.94
N ALA A 343 63.00 41.17 -61.37
CA ALA A 343 63.17 39.97 -60.57
C ALA A 343 64.36 40.05 -59.61
N PRO A 344 64.15 39.87 -58.29
CA PRO A 344 65.21 39.37 -57.45
C PRO A 344 65.26 37.86 -57.58
N ALA A 345 66.47 37.39 -57.89
CA ALA A 345 66.95 36.03 -57.69
C ALA A 345 66.58 35.49 -56.29
N PRO A 346 66.56 34.15 -56.08
CA PRO A 346 65.93 33.54 -54.91
C PRO A 346 66.53 34.13 -53.62
N ALA A 347 65.68 34.76 -52.81
CA ALA A 347 66.10 35.21 -51.50
C ALA A 347 66.44 33.96 -50.66
N PRO A 348 67.62 33.94 -50.02
CA PRO A 348 68.10 32.77 -49.32
C PRO A 348 67.21 32.50 -48.11
N VAL A 349 67.04 31.22 -47.78
CA VAL A 349 66.79 30.80 -46.39
C VAL A 349 67.74 31.61 -45.51
N VAL A 350 67.18 32.52 -44.70
CA VAL A 350 67.96 33.27 -43.71
C VAL A 350 68.54 32.22 -42.78
N ALA A 351 69.81 31.89 -43.00
CA ALA A 351 70.57 31.09 -42.07
C ALA A 351 70.44 31.76 -40.70
N LEU A 352 70.13 30.98 -39.67
CA LEU A 352 70.07 31.43 -38.28
C LEU A 352 71.44 32.07 -37.93
N VAL A 353 71.55 33.40 -38.06
CA VAL A 353 72.76 34.13 -37.66
C VAL A 353 72.69 34.28 -36.14
N PRO A 354 73.70 33.81 -35.38
CA PRO A 354 73.71 34.00 -33.95
C PRO A 354 73.71 35.50 -33.62
N PRO A 355 72.85 35.95 -32.69
CA PRO A 355 72.82 37.35 -32.27
C PRO A 355 74.17 37.78 -31.67
N ALA A 356 74.58 39.02 -31.96
CA ALA A 356 75.81 39.62 -31.44
C ALA A 356 75.83 39.64 -29.89
N PRO A 357 77.01 39.55 -29.24
CA PRO A 357 77.10 39.59 -27.78
C PRO A 357 76.59 40.92 -27.23
N ALA A 358 75.85 40.85 -26.11
CA ALA A 358 75.27 42.03 -25.47
C ALA A 358 76.35 43.02 -25.01
N ALA A 359 76.12 44.32 -25.21
CA ALA A 359 76.98 45.38 -24.70
C ALA A 359 76.94 45.42 -23.16
N ALA A 360 78.10 45.56 -22.52
CA ALA A 360 78.26 45.39 -21.07
C ALA A 360 77.43 46.35 -20.21
N ASP A 361 77.05 47.52 -20.73
CA ASP A 361 76.39 48.61 -19.97
C ASP A 361 74.86 48.70 -20.11
N GLU A 362 74.19 47.71 -20.71
CA GLU A 362 72.72 47.68 -20.83
C GLU A 362 71.99 47.33 -19.50
N PRO A 363 70.95 48.07 -19.07
CA PRO A 363 70.26 47.78 -17.81
C PRO A 363 69.38 46.51 -17.88
N ALA A 364 69.54 45.61 -16.90
CA ALA A 364 68.76 44.38 -16.80
C ALA A 364 67.39 44.62 -16.14
N THR A 365 66.42 45.10 -16.91
CA THR A 365 65.06 45.43 -16.46
C THR A 365 64.00 44.39 -16.83
N LEU A 366 64.32 43.43 -17.71
CA LEU A 366 63.36 42.48 -18.25
C LEU A 366 63.24 41.25 -17.33
N ASN A 367 62.06 41.03 -16.73
CA ASN A 367 61.83 39.84 -15.90
C ASN A 367 61.43 38.63 -16.76
N LEU A 368 61.66 37.41 -16.24
CA LEU A 368 61.31 36.17 -16.95
C LEU A 368 59.82 36.07 -17.29
N GLY A 369 58.93 36.56 -16.42
CA GLY A 369 57.49 36.54 -16.64
C GLY A 369 57.07 37.32 -17.89
N THR A 370 57.67 38.48 -18.13
CA THR A 370 57.43 39.30 -19.33
C THR A 370 57.97 38.62 -20.60
N ILE A 371 59.07 37.87 -20.51
CA ILE A 371 59.58 37.07 -21.63
C ILE A 371 58.57 35.95 -21.97
N CYS A 372 58.11 35.23 -20.95
CA CYS A 372 57.09 34.19 -21.09
C CYS A 372 55.80 34.73 -21.72
N GLU A 373 55.30 35.86 -21.22
CA GLU A 373 54.10 36.52 -21.73
C GLU A 373 54.23 36.93 -23.20
N ARG A 374 55.36 37.54 -23.58
CA ARG A 374 55.64 37.95 -24.97
C ARG A 374 55.73 36.78 -25.94
N LEU A 375 56.30 35.66 -25.49
CA LEU A 375 56.43 34.46 -26.31
C LEU A 375 55.18 33.58 -26.27
N GLY A 376 54.24 33.86 -25.36
CA GLY A 376 53.05 33.02 -25.15
C GLY A 376 53.35 31.64 -24.58
N VAL A 377 54.50 31.45 -23.90
CA VAL A 377 54.94 30.17 -23.34
C VAL A 377 55.36 30.32 -21.88
N THR A 378 55.20 29.27 -21.08
CA THR A 378 55.71 29.25 -19.70
C THR A 378 57.03 28.50 -19.63
N MET A 379 58.07 29.14 -19.11
CA MET A 379 59.39 28.53 -18.91
C MET A 379 59.95 28.86 -17.52
N THR A 380 60.73 27.92 -16.96
CA THR A 380 61.38 28.11 -15.66
C THR A 380 62.75 28.78 -15.85
N ALA A 381 63.22 29.49 -14.81
CA ALA A 381 64.54 30.13 -14.86
C ALA A 381 65.68 29.11 -15.03
N ALA A 382 65.51 27.89 -14.50
CA ALA A 382 66.47 26.80 -14.68
C ALA A 382 66.55 26.35 -16.15
N PHE A 383 65.42 26.25 -16.86
CA PHE A 383 65.43 25.91 -18.28
C PHE A 383 66.20 26.95 -19.12
N VAL A 384 65.97 28.24 -18.87
CA VAL A 384 66.69 29.32 -19.58
C VAL A 384 68.19 29.31 -19.27
N ALA A 385 68.57 29.10 -18.02
CA ALA A 385 69.97 29.09 -17.62
C ALA A 385 70.72 27.82 -18.05
N ASP A 386 70.11 26.65 -17.89
CA ASP A 386 70.81 25.37 -18.04
C ASP A 386 70.63 24.79 -19.43
N THR A 387 69.44 24.92 -20.03
CA THR A 387 69.13 24.34 -21.35
C THR A 387 69.38 25.31 -22.49
N LEU A 388 69.01 26.58 -22.32
CA LEU A 388 69.29 27.64 -23.31
C LEU A 388 70.64 28.32 -23.08
N CYS A 389 71.31 28.03 -21.96
CA CYS A 389 72.63 28.56 -21.60
C CYS A 389 72.71 30.10 -21.46
N ILE A 390 71.60 30.77 -21.11
CA ILE A 390 71.55 32.22 -20.94
C ILE A 390 71.41 32.56 -19.45
N LYS A 391 72.47 33.13 -18.87
CA LYS A 391 72.51 33.51 -17.47
C LYS A 391 71.80 34.86 -17.25
N PRO A 392 71.04 35.02 -16.16
CA PRO A 392 70.41 36.30 -15.83
C PRO A 392 71.47 37.35 -15.48
N ALA A 393 71.28 38.56 -16.00
CA ALA A 393 72.19 39.69 -15.80
C ALA A 393 72.06 40.34 -14.42
N ARG A 394 70.91 40.19 -13.75
CA ARG A 394 70.70 40.61 -12.36
C ARG A 394 69.71 39.68 -11.66
N THR A 395 69.91 39.45 -10.36
CA THR A 395 68.99 38.65 -9.54
C THR A 395 68.60 39.42 -8.30
N ALA A 396 67.29 39.55 -8.04
CA ALA A 396 66.77 40.16 -6.82
C ALA A 396 65.82 39.15 -6.16
N GLY A 397 66.30 38.46 -5.12
CA GLY A 397 65.60 37.34 -4.51
C GLY A 397 65.35 36.19 -5.49
N ALA A 398 64.10 35.71 -5.56
CA ALA A 398 63.68 34.67 -6.50
C ALA A 398 63.53 35.19 -7.95
N ALA A 399 63.45 36.50 -8.16
CA ALA A 399 63.27 37.09 -9.49
C ALA A 399 64.61 37.20 -10.24
N LYS A 400 64.63 36.69 -11.48
CA LYS A 400 65.76 36.75 -12.41
C LYS A 400 65.46 37.79 -13.50
N PHE A 401 66.39 38.71 -13.72
CA PHE A 401 66.29 39.78 -14.70
C PHE A 401 67.33 39.58 -15.82
N TYR A 402 66.88 39.85 -17.04
CA TYR A 402 67.60 39.75 -18.29
C TYR A 402 67.70 41.13 -18.93
N ARG A 403 68.63 41.30 -19.86
CA ARG A 403 68.74 42.52 -20.67
C ARG A 403 67.72 42.45 -21.81
N GLN A 404 67.41 43.58 -22.43
CA GLN A 404 66.48 43.57 -23.56
C GLN A 404 67.10 42.82 -24.75
N SER A 405 68.42 42.92 -24.94
CA SER A 405 69.18 42.13 -25.90
C SER A 405 69.18 40.61 -25.64
N ASP A 406 68.95 40.18 -24.39
CA ASP A 406 68.85 38.74 -24.07
C ASP A 406 67.54 38.12 -24.59
N PHE A 407 66.51 38.91 -24.89
CA PHE A 407 65.25 38.40 -25.45
C PHE A 407 65.47 37.70 -26.80
N GLU A 408 66.15 38.37 -27.74
CA GLU A 408 66.49 37.79 -29.04
C GLU A 408 67.39 36.56 -28.91
N ARG A 409 68.29 36.56 -27.91
CA ARG A 409 69.14 35.40 -27.61
C ARG A 409 68.32 34.21 -27.11
N VAL A 410 67.32 34.46 -26.26
CA VAL A 410 66.39 33.43 -25.78
C VAL A 410 65.57 32.88 -26.94
N CYS A 411 65.03 33.74 -27.82
CA CYS A 411 64.29 33.31 -29.02
C CYS A 411 65.15 32.41 -29.93
N PHE A 412 66.37 32.84 -30.24
CA PHE A 412 67.31 32.10 -31.08
C PHE A 412 67.70 30.76 -30.46
N ALA A 413 68.03 30.75 -29.16
CA ALA A 413 68.38 29.52 -28.44
C ALA A 413 67.20 28.55 -28.38
N LEU A 414 65.98 29.06 -28.22
CA LEU A 414 64.76 28.26 -28.18
C LEU A 414 64.46 27.62 -29.54
N GLN A 415 64.57 28.36 -30.64
CA GLN A 415 64.45 27.83 -32.00
C GLN A 415 65.43 26.69 -32.23
N ARG A 416 66.71 26.89 -31.89
CA ARG A 416 67.75 25.86 -32.01
C ARG A 416 67.52 24.66 -31.10
N HIS A 417 67.00 24.87 -29.89
CA HIS A 417 66.64 23.77 -28.97
C HIS A 417 65.50 22.93 -29.54
N ILE A 418 64.43 23.58 -30.03
CA ILE A 418 63.28 22.91 -30.65
C ILE A 418 63.71 22.13 -31.88
N GLU A 419 64.54 22.71 -32.76
CA GLU A 419 65.07 22.00 -33.93
C GLU A 419 65.89 20.78 -33.53
N ARG A 420 66.76 20.90 -32.52
CA ARG A 420 67.56 19.77 -32.02
C ARG A 420 66.69 18.65 -31.45
N VAL A 421 65.68 18.99 -30.64
CA VAL A 421 64.76 18.00 -30.05
C VAL A 421 63.92 17.35 -31.15
N ARG A 422 63.44 18.12 -32.13
CA ARG A 422 62.68 17.60 -33.28
C ARG A 422 63.51 16.63 -34.12
N LEU A 423 64.78 16.94 -34.38
CA LEU A 423 65.68 16.06 -35.13
C LEU A 423 66.00 14.79 -34.33
N ALA A 424 66.33 14.92 -33.04
CA ALA A 424 66.58 13.78 -32.17
C ALA A 424 65.36 12.84 -32.05
N GLN A 425 64.13 13.39 -31.99
CA GLN A 425 62.92 12.56 -32.02
C GLN A 425 62.69 11.88 -33.38
N ARG A 426 63.00 12.54 -34.50
CA ARG A 426 62.90 11.90 -35.82
C ARG A 426 63.90 10.76 -35.99
N GLU A 427 65.11 10.91 -35.46
CA GLU A 427 66.14 9.87 -35.50
C GLU A 427 65.86 8.74 -34.51
N GLY A 428 65.31 9.04 -33.33
CA GLY A 428 64.89 8.04 -32.34
C GLY A 428 63.58 7.30 -32.64
N VAL A 429 62.82 7.72 -33.66
CA VAL A 429 61.67 6.99 -34.23
C VAL A 429 62.08 6.17 -35.47
N ALA A 430 63.27 6.42 -36.01
CA ALA A 430 63.85 5.72 -37.16
C ALA A 430 64.95 4.70 -36.78
N ALA A 431 65.24 4.54 -35.48
CA ALA A 431 66.04 3.48 -34.87
C ALA A 431 65.14 2.63 -33.97
#